data_AF-A0A8A4KAF4-F1
#
_entry.id   AF-A0A8A4KAF4-F1
#
_cell.length_a   1.000
_cell.length_b   1.000
_cell.length_c   1.000
_cell.angle_alpha   90.00
_cell.angle_beta   90.00
_cell.angle_gamma   90.00
#
_symmetry.space_group_name_H-M   'P 1'
#
loop_
_entity.id
_entity.type
_entity.pdbx_description
1 polymer ?
#
loop_
_entity_poly.entity_id
_entity_poly.type
_entity_poly.pdbx_seq_one_letter_code
_entity_poly.pdbx_strand_id
1 'polypeptide(L)' 'MPQITIHILNAQEKLTVHCEWLRTTLTDTYVKVTRLMATPSVDVIVKAGKSVIPEKGHAGFCPDDLLPID' A
#
# COMPACT_ATOMS: atom_id res chain seq x y z
N MET A 1 24.07 -1.84 3.41
CA MET A 1 23.05 -2.08 4.45
C MET A 1 21.74 -2.35 3.77
N PRO A 2 20.93 -3.32 4.23
CA PRO A 2 19.57 -3.50 3.73
C PRO A 2 18.78 -2.19 3.87
N GLN A 3 18.04 -1.82 2.84
CA GLN A 3 17.30 -0.55 2.81
C GLN A 3 15.88 -0.73 2.28
N ILE A 4 14.98 0.16 2.68
CA ILE A 4 13.64 0.27 2.12
C ILE A 4 13.55 1.53 1.26
N THR A 5 13.03 1.38 0.03
CA THR A 5 12.73 2.48 -0.88
C THR A 5 11.22 2.55 -1.10
N ILE A 6 10.61 3.70 -0.81
CA ILE A 6 9.15 3.86 -0.91
C ILE A 6 8.81 4.83 -2.05
N HIS A 7 8.14 4.29 -3.07
CA HIS A 7 7.63 4.99 -4.25
C HIS A 7 6.13 5.22 -4.08
N ILE A 8 5.70 6.48 -3.98
CA ILE A 8 4.27 6.82 -3.86
C ILE A 8 3.79 7.40 -5.19
N LEU A 9 2.92 6.66 -5.87
CA LEU A 9 2.30 7.08 -7.13
C LEU A 9 1.05 7.92 -6.82
N ASN A 10 1.21 9.24 -6.79
CA ASN A 10 0.20 10.17 -6.31
C ASN A 10 -0.16 11.27 -7.32
N ALA A 11 -0.30 10.93 -8.60
CA ALA A 11 -0.61 11.92 -9.64
C ALA A 11 -1.95 12.66 -9.44
N GLN A 12 -2.90 12.05 -8.72
CA GLN A 12 -4.22 12.63 -8.43
C GLN A 12 -4.29 13.22 -7.01
N GLU A 13 -3.16 13.34 -6.30
CA GLU A 13 -3.06 13.89 -4.94
C GLU A 13 -3.89 13.17 -3.84
N LYS A 14 -4.52 12.05 -4.18
CA LYS A 14 -5.35 11.23 -3.29
C LYS A 14 -4.62 10.70 -2.05
N LEU A 15 -3.29 10.59 -2.11
CA LEU A 15 -2.45 10.12 -1.02
C LEU A 15 -1.71 11.25 -0.30
N THR A 16 -1.83 12.51 -0.74
CA THR A 16 -0.98 13.62 -0.26
C THR A 16 -1.02 13.75 1.26
N VAL A 17 -2.22 13.71 1.84
CA VAL A 17 -2.42 13.81 3.30
C VAL A 17 -1.91 12.59 4.09
N HIS A 18 -1.63 11.47 3.40
CA HIS A 18 -1.17 10.23 4.00
C HIS A 18 0.30 9.93 3.71
N CYS A 19 0.98 10.72 2.86
CA CYS A 19 2.35 10.44 2.39
C CYS A 19 3.35 10.28 3.53
N GLU A 20 3.37 11.22 4.49
CA GLU A 20 4.29 11.14 5.63
C GLU A 20 3.97 9.94 6.53
N TRP A 21 2.69 9.75 6.84
CA TRP A 21 2.25 8.62 7.66
C TRP A 21 2.62 7.26 7.02
N LEU A 22 2.42 7.11 5.71
CA LEU A 22 2.79 5.92 4.95
C LEU A 22 4.29 5.68 5.00
N ARG A 23 5.10 6.71 4.76
CA ARG A 23 6.57 6.60 4.83
C ARG A 23 7.03 6.16 6.21
N THR A 24 6.59 6.86 7.26
CA THR A 24 6.97 6.55 8.64
C THR A 24 6.56 5.14 9.03
N THR A 25 5.30 4.76 8.80
CA THR A 25 4.77 3.47 9.23
C THR A 25 5.45 2.29 8.52
N LEU A 26 5.68 2.41 7.21
CA LEU A 26 6.35 1.37 6.43
C LEU A 26 7.84 1.26 6.80
N THR A 27 8.53 2.39 6.98
CA THR A 27 9.92 2.40 7.43
C THR A 27 10.07 1.82 8.84
N ASP A 28 9.21 2.20 9.78
CA ASP A 28 9.23 1.64 11.15
C ASP A 28 8.99 0.13 11.14
N THR A 29 8.06 -0.33 10.30
CA THR A 29 7.79 -1.75 10.12
C THR A 29 9.01 -2.48 9.56
N TYR A 30 9.67 -1.93 8.54
CA TYR A 30 10.90 -2.49 7.99
C TYR A 30 12.01 -2.60 9.05
N VAL A 31 12.19 -1.55 9.87
CA VAL A 31 13.16 -1.56 10.98
C VAL A 31 12.84 -2.65 12.00
N LYS A 32 11.57 -2.80 12.38
CA LYS A 32 11.12 -3.85 13.32
C LYS A 32 11.41 -5.25 12.77
N VAL A 33 11.05 -5.50 11.51
CA VAL A 33 11.27 -6.81 10.87
C VAL A 33 12.77 -7.11 10.73
N THR A 34 13.59 -6.12 10.34
CA THR A 34 15.05 -6.26 10.21
C THR A 34 15.74 -6.59 11.53
N ARG A 35 15.17 -6.20 12.67
CA ARG A 35 15.68 -6.57 14.00
C ARG A 35 15.38 -8.03 14.37
N LEU A 36 14.33 -8.61 13.80
CA LEU A 36 13.89 -9.98 14.10
C LEU A 36 14.51 -11.01 13.14
N MET A 37 14.77 -10.61 11.90
CA MET A 37 15.33 -11.48 10.87
C MET A 37 16.17 -10.70 9.86
N ALA A 38 17.14 -11.40 9.23
CA ALA A 38 17.85 -10.85 8.09
C ALA A 38 16.85 -10.53 6.96
N THR A 39 16.65 -9.25 6.71
CA THR A 39 15.70 -8.76 5.71
C THR A 39 16.50 -8.17 4.54
N PRO A 40 16.20 -8.54 3.28
CA PRO A 40 16.86 -7.93 2.12
C PRO A 40 16.43 -6.47 1.95
N SER A 41 17.04 -5.76 1.00
CA SER A 41 16.51 -4.47 0.55
C SER A 41 15.17 -4.66 -0.16
N VAL A 42 14.23 -3.73 0.05
CA VAL A 42 12.85 -3.82 -0.46
C VAL A 42 12.43 -2.51 -1.12
N ASP A 43 11.84 -2.62 -2.32
CA ASP A 43 11.12 -1.54 -2.97
C ASP A 43 9.61 -1.69 -2.73
N VAL A 44 8.98 -0.63 -2.22
CA VAL A 44 7.54 -0.59 -1.96
C VAL A 44 6.89 0.44 -2.88
N ILE A 45 5.89 0.01 -3.64
CA ILE A 45 5.09 0.89 -4.50
C ILE A 45 3.71 1.06 -3.86
N VAL A 46 3.35 2.30 -3.53
CA VAL A 46 2.03 2.65 -3.01
C VAL A 46 1.27 3.42 -4.07
N LYS A 47 0.04 2.98 -4.37
CA LYS A 47 -0.88 3.66 -5.29
C LYS A 47 -2.27 3.71 -4.68
N ALA A 48 -3.01 4.77 -4.94
CA ALA A 48 -4.43 4.80 -4.61
C ALA A 48 -5.18 3.77 -5.45
N GLY A 49 -6.10 3.03 -4.84
CA GLY A 49 -7.00 2.12 -5.56
C GLY A 49 -7.94 2.89 -6.50
N LYS A 50 -8.47 2.19 -7.52
CA LYS A 50 -9.51 2.74 -8.41
C LYS A 50 -10.82 3.01 -7.65
N SER A 51 -11.09 2.23 -6.60
CA SER A 51 -12.25 2.35 -5.72
C SER A 51 -11.82 2.33 -4.26
N VAL A 52 -12.52 3.11 -3.42
CA VAL A 52 -12.42 3.02 -1.97
C VAL A 52 -13.12 1.74 -1.57
N ILE A 53 -12.42 0.80 -0.94
CA ILE A 53 -13.08 -0.34 -0.30
C ILE A 53 -13.73 0.24 0.96
N PRO A 54 -15.07 0.38 1.04
CA PRO A 54 -15.70 0.84 2.26
C PRO A 54 -15.28 -0.10 3.38
N GLU A 55 -14.80 0.49 4.47
CA GLU A 55 -14.29 -0.24 5.62
C GLU A 55 -15.33 -1.29 6.05
N LYS A 56 -14.85 -2.50 6.35
CA LYS A 56 -15.62 -3.74 6.53
C LYS A 56 -16.89 -3.55 7.40
N GLY A 57 -18.02 -3.28 6.76
CA GLY A 57 -19.35 -3.63 7.25
C GLY A 57 -19.90 -4.74 6.35
N HIS A 58 -19.74 -6.00 6.77
CA HIS A 58 -20.37 -7.22 6.22
C HIS A 58 -20.54 -7.31 4.67
N ALA A 59 -19.81 -8.25 4.05
CA ALA A 59 -19.77 -8.57 2.61
C ALA A 59 -18.77 -7.74 1.79
N GLY A 60 -17.48 -7.97 2.05
CA GLY A 60 -16.42 -7.59 1.12
C GLY A 60 -16.45 -8.48 -0.13
N PHE A 61 -17.45 -8.27 -0.99
CA PHE A 61 -17.51 -8.79 -2.34
C PHE A 61 -17.19 -7.65 -3.31
N CYS A 62 -16.11 -7.78 -4.07
CA CYS A 62 -15.78 -6.93 -5.19
C CYS A 62 -15.70 -7.86 -6.40
N PRO A 63 -16.77 -7.99 -7.22
CA PRO A 63 -16.62 -8.66 -8.49
C PRO A 63 -15.79 -7.73 -9.36
N ASP A 64 -14.62 -8.20 -9.81
CA ASP A 64 -14.04 -7.65 -11.03
C ASP A 64 -15.09 -7.83 -12.13
N ASP A 65 -15.40 -6.72 -12.81
CA ASP A 65 -16.32 -6.54 -13.92
C ASP A 65 -16.81 -7.87 -14.54
N LEU A 66 -18.05 -8.24 -14.21
CA LEU A 66 -18.80 -9.26 -14.93
C LEU A 66 -19.02 -8.69 -16.34
N LEU A 67 -18.09 -9.00 -17.25
CA LEU A 67 -18.18 -8.70 -18.67
C LEU A 67 -19.58 -9.12 -19.17
N PRO A 68 -20.35 -8.26 -19.85
CA PRO A 68 -21.55 -8.71 -20.53
C PRO A 68 -21.13 -9.72 -21.61
N ILE A 69 -21.65 -10.94 -21.47
CA ILE A 69 -21.70 -11.91 -22.57
C ILE A 69 -22.79 -11.36 -23.52
N ASP A 70 -22.38 -10.94 -24.72
CA ASP A 70 -23.19 -11.01 -25.94
C ASP A 70 -22.46 -11.94 -26.92
#